data_AF-A0A9E5E2S4-F1
#
_entry.id   AF-A0A9E5E2S4-F1
#
_cell.length_a   1.000
_cell.length_b   1.000
_cell.length_c   1.000
_cell.angle_alpha   90.00
_cell.angle_beta   90.00
_cell.angle_gamma   90.00
#
_symmetry.space_group_name_H-M   'P 1'
#
loop_
_entity.id
_entity.type
_entity.pdbx_description
1 polymer ?
#
loop_
_entity_poly.entity_id
_entity_poly.type
_entity_poly.pdbx_seq_one_letter_code
_entity_poly.pdbx_strand_id
1 'polypeptide(L)'
;MMKNTFVAMLAVVGAMEMQAAPAKPLFVETFEKAALEKVPEGMLVLDGEFAVKAEGGNKFLELPGAPLETFGVLFGPSQAADVTVAARIHGTGKGRRFPVFGVGLNGVGGYRLQVAPAKKMLDLYKGEDLKVSVPLAWESGKWTHLRLSIRSLNSGGLAVVGKAWQEGAPEPAAWAIQHTEAEASPAGRASIWGNPFSGTPIRFDDLSLTPADKMGK
;
A
#
# COMPACT_ATOMS: atom_id res chain seq x y z
N MET A 1 52.54 -47.35 23.23
CA MET A 1 51.28 -46.98 23.91
C MET A 1 50.56 -45.96 23.03
N MET A 2 49.46 -46.38 22.41
CA MET A 2 48.75 -45.68 21.33
C MET A 2 48.16 -44.33 21.78
N LYS A 3 48.32 -43.29 20.95
CA LYS A 3 47.54 -42.05 21.03
C LYS A 3 46.36 -42.16 20.05
N ASN A 4 45.15 -42.29 20.58
CA ASN A 4 43.92 -42.28 19.79
C ASN A 4 43.58 -40.86 19.36
N THR A 5 43.57 -40.61 18.06
CA THR A 5 43.08 -39.38 17.44
C THR A 5 41.56 -39.49 17.29
N PHE A 6 40.79 -38.71 18.06
CA PHE A 6 39.35 -38.55 17.87
C PHE A 6 39.11 -37.43 16.84
N VAL A 7 38.60 -37.78 15.66
CA VAL A 7 38.09 -36.81 14.68
C VAL A 7 36.59 -36.65 14.94
N ALA A 8 36.18 -35.48 15.42
CA ALA A 8 34.77 -35.11 15.55
C ALA A 8 34.27 -34.57 14.21
N MET A 9 33.36 -35.30 13.57
CA MET A 9 32.70 -34.90 12.33
C MET A 9 31.49 -34.03 12.70
N LEU A 10 31.60 -32.71 12.52
CA LEU A 10 30.47 -31.79 12.68
C LEU A 10 29.55 -31.92 11.45
N ALA A 11 28.35 -32.46 11.64
CA ALA A 11 27.30 -32.43 10.63
C ALA A 11 26.64 -31.05 10.64
N VAL A 12 26.92 -30.22 9.63
CA VAL A 12 26.19 -28.97 9.40
C VAL A 12 24.86 -29.33 8.76
N VAL A 13 23.78 -29.31 9.54
CA VAL A 13 22.41 -29.41 9.01
C VAL A 13 22.02 -28.02 8.52
N GLY A 14 22.08 -27.83 7.19
CA GLY A 14 21.57 -26.62 6.56
C GLY A 14 20.05 -26.59 6.67
N ALA A 15 19.51 -25.63 7.44
CA ALA A 15 18.09 -25.34 7.42
C ALA A 15 17.75 -24.72 6.05
N MET A 16 17.13 -25.50 5.17
CA MET A 16 16.49 -24.94 3.99
C MET A 16 15.24 -24.20 4.47
N GLU A 17 15.28 -22.87 4.45
CA GLU A 17 14.09 -22.05 4.62
C GLU A 17 13.15 -22.34 3.43
N MET A 18 12.11 -23.12 3.69
CA MET A 18 11.02 -23.33 2.75
C MET A 18 10.30 -21.99 2.57
N GLN A 19 10.65 -21.27 1.51
CA GLN A 19 9.97 -20.04 1.14
C GLN A 19 8.55 -20.41 0.73
N ALA A 20 7.56 -20.01 1.55
CA ALA A 20 6.16 -20.28 1.27
C ALA A 20 5.79 -19.66 -0.08
N ALA A 21 5.14 -20.44 -0.96
CA ALA A 21 4.61 -19.92 -2.21
C ALA A 21 3.71 -18.71 -1.89
N PRO A 22 3.82 -17.60 -2.64
CA PRO A 22 3.03 -16.41 -2.37
C PRO A 22 1.55 -16.77 -2.44
N ALA A 23 0.80 -16.42 -1.39
CA ALA A 23 -0.63 -16.69 -1.33
C ALA A 23 -1.31 -16.00 -2.52
N LYS A 24 -2.28 -16.69 -3.15
CA LYS A 24 -2.99 -16.17 -4.31
C LYS A 24 -3.58 -14.79 -3.97
N PRO A 25 -3.36 -13.75 -4.80
CA PRO A 25 -3.93 -12.44 -4.57
C PRO A 25 -5.46 -12.49 -4.59
N LEU A 26 -6.08 -11.69 -3.73
CA LEU A 26 -7.53 -11.49 -3.66
C LEU A 26 -8.02 -10.54 -4.77
N PHE A 27 -7.14 -9.63 -5.22
CA PHE A 27 -7.39 -8.70 -6.30
C PHE A 27 -6.05 -8.24 -6.91
N VAL A 28 -6.00 -8.04 -8.23
CA VAL A 28 -4.90 -7.39 -8.95
C VAL A 28 -5.48 -6.56 -10.09
N GLU A 29 -5.02 -5.33 -10.26
CA GLU A 29 -5.27 -4.51 -11.45
C GLU A 29 -4.01 -3.75 -11.84
N THR A 30 -3.60 -3.90 -13.11
CA THR A 30 -2.44 -3.23 -13.74
C THR A 30 -2.87 -2.29 -14.88
N PHE A 31 -4.17 -2.23 -15.15
CA PHE A 31 -4.82 -1.46 -16.21
C PHE A 31 -4.40 -1.80 -17.65
N GLU A 32 -3.42 -2.68 -17.86
CA GLU A 32 -2.92 -3.08 -19.18
C GLU A 32 -4.02 -3.63 -20.10
N LYS A 33 -4.97 -4.37 -19.51
CA LYS A 33 -6.13 -4.92 -20.23
C LYS A 33 -7.36 -4.02 -20.20
N ALA A 34 -7.30 -2.91 -19.46
CA ALA A 34 -8.43 -1.99 -19.35
C ALA A 34 -8.60 -1.15 -20.63
N ALA A 35 -9.85 -0.79 -20.90
CA ALA A 35 -10.20 0.18 -21.93
C ALA A 35 -9.81 1.59 -21.47
N LEU A 36 -9.23 2.37 -22.38
CA LEU A 36 -8.93 3.78 -22.12
C LEU A 36 -10.21 4.56 -21.84
N GLU A 37 -10.07 5.68 -21.11
CA GLU A 37 -11.15 6.61 -20.78
C GLU A 37 -12.26 6.01 -19.91
N LYS A 38 -12.03 4.82 -19.33
CA LYS A 38 -12.99 4.12 -18.49
C LYS A 38 -12.33 3.65 -17.21
N VAL A 39 -13.13 3.56 -16.15
CA VAL A 39 -12.77 2.83 -14.94
C VAL A 39 -13.11 1.34 -15.17
N PRO A 40 -12.22 0.39 -14.84
CA PRO A 40 -12.51 -1.04 -14.95
C PRO A 40 -13.76 -1.47 -14.18
N GLU A 41 -14.46 -2.48 -14.70
CA GLU A 41 -15.60 -3.09 -14.00
C GLU A 41 -15.17 -3.66 -12.64
N GLY A 42 -16.06 -3.59 -11.65
CA GLY A 42 -15.78 -4.05 -10.29
C GLY A 42 -15.03 -3.04 -9.41
N MET A 43 -14.56 -1.92 -9.95
CA MET A 43 -14.16 -0.75 -9.16
C MET A 43 -15.35 0.17 -8.91
N LEU A 44 -15.40 0.78 -7.73
CA LEU A 44 -16.42 1.75 -7.35
C LEU A 44 -15.76 3.11 -7.11
N VAL A 45 -15.99 4.04 -8.03
CA VAL A 45 -15.63 5.44 -7.84
C VAL A 45 -16.55 6.05 -6.79
N LEU A 46 -15.98 6.61 -5.73
CA LEU A 46 -16.73 7.31 -4.70
C LEU A 46 -17.12 8.71 -5.18
N ASP A 47 -16.16 9.40 -5.81
CA ASP A 47 -16.29 10.68 -6.48
C ASP A 47 -15.03 10.91 -7.35
N GLY A 48 -15.03 11.92 -8.22
CA GLY A 48 -13.92 12.30 -9.09
C GLY A 48 -13.96 11.63 -10.47
N GLU A 49 -13.36 12.28 -11.46
CA GLU A 49 -13.37 11.83 -12.86
C GLU A 49 -12.21 10.87 -13.16
N PHE A 50 -12.15 9.74 -12.45
CA PHE A 50 -11.13 8.73 -12.69
C PHE A 50 -11.29 8.10 -14.08
N ALA A 51 -10.19 7.91 -14.79
CA ALA A 51 -10.18 7.22 -16.07
C ALA A 51 -8.84 6.54 -16.36
N VAL A 52 -8.86 5.41 -17.06
CA VAL A 52 -7.63 4.77 -17.52
C VAL A 52 -7.01 5.59 -18.65
N LYS A 53 -5.73 5.93 -18.49
CA LYS A 53 -4.90 6.66 -19.46
C LYS A 53 -3.68 5.81 -19.82
N ALA A 54 -2.96 6.23 -20.86
CA ALA A 54 -1.71 5.61 -21.28
C ALA A 54 -0.63 6.68 -21.50
N GLU A 55 0.57 6.42 -20.99
CA GLU A 55 1.76 7.24 -21.24
C GLU A 55 3.00 6.35 -21.20
N GLY A 56 3.96 6.56 -22.11
CA GLY A 56 5.23 5.84 -22.09
C GLY A 56 5.12 4.32 -22.24
N GLY A 57 4.04 3.82 -22.85
CA GLY A 57 3.78 2.38 -23.00
C GLY A 57 3.14 1.70 -21.79
N ASN A 58 2.80 2.44 -20.73
CA ASN A 58 2.13 1.94 -19.53
C ASN A 58 0.70 2.48 -19.44
N LYS A 59 -0.27 1.65 -19.04
CA LYS A 59 -1.62 2.11 -18.68
C LYS A 59 -1.76 2.30 -17.18
N PHE A 60 -2.53 3.28 -16.77
CA PHE A 60 -2.76 3.59 -15.35
C PHE A 60 -4.12 4.25 -15.17
N LEU A 61 -4.66 4.20 -13.96
CA LEU A 61 -5.82 5.00 -13.60
C LEU A 61 -5.36 6.41 -13.25
N GLU A 62 -5.96 7.43 -13.86
CA GLU A 62 -5.65 8.84 -13.59
C GLU A 62 -6.82 9.52 -12.89
N LEU A 63 -6.51 10.29 -11.86
CA LEU A 63 -7.35 11.33 -11.28
C LEU A 63 -6.89 12.69 -11.83
N PRO A 64 -7.76 13.48 -12.49
CA PRO A 64 -7.37 14.79 -13.01
C PRO A 64 -6.89 15.77 -11.94
N GLY A 65 -6.22 16.83 -12.39
CA GLY A 65 -5.69 17.89 -11.53
C GLY A 65 -6.73 18.84 -10.92
N ALA A 66 -8.01 18.65 -11.22
CA ALA A 66 -9.13 19.44 -10.73
C ALA A 66 -10.40 18.57 -10.69
N PRO A 67 -11.36 18.79 -9.77
CA PRO A 67 -11.35 19.77 -8.67
C PRO A 67 -10.24 19.51 -7.63
N LEU A 68 -10.01 20.44 -6.70
CA LEU A 68 -8.97 20.33 -5.66
C LEU A 68 -9.52 19.73 -4.36
N GLU A 69 -10.23 18.62 -4.48
CA GLU A 69 -10.86 17.90 -3.36
C GLU A 69 -10.21 16.52 -3.17
N THR A 70 -10.72 15.74 -2.22
CA THR A 70 -10.24 14.37 -1.98
C THR A 70 -11.19 13.38 -2.63
N PHE A 71 -10.64 12.56 -3.52
CA PHE A 71 -11.38 11.57 -4.29
C PHE A 71 -10.84 10.17 -4.01
N GLY A 72 -11.65 9.15 -4.27
CA GLY A 72 -11.26 7.77 -4.00
C GLY A 72 -12.01 6.74 -4.83
N VAL A 73 -11.37 5.58 -4.96
CA VAL A 73 -11.92 4.40 -5.63
C VAL A 73 -11.81 3.20 -4.70
N LEU A 74 -12.90 2.47 -4.53
CA LEU A 74 -12.91 1.18 -3.82
C LEU A 74 -12.72 0.04 -4.82
N PHE A 75 -11.93 -0.96 -4.44
CA PHE A 75 -11.66 -2.13 -5.26
C PHE A 75 -11.50 -3.41 -4.42
N GLY A 76 -11.53 -4.55 -5.10
CA GLY A 76 -11.40 -5.86 -4.46
C GLY A 76 -12.57 -6.23 -3.53
N PRO A 77 -12.54 -7.44 -2.95
CA PRO A 77 -13.53 -7.90 -1.98
C PRO A 77 -13.41 -7.19 -0.63
N SER A 78 -14.49 -7.17 0.15
CA SER A 78 -14.48 -6.65 1.53
C SER A 78 -13.73 -7.58 2.47
N GLN A 79 -12.88 -7.01 3.33
CA GLN A 79 -12.04 -7.72 4.29
C GLN A 79 -12.03 -6.97 5.63
N ALA A 80 -12.04 -7.70 6.74
CA ALA A 80 -11.95 -7.12 8.09
C ALA A 80 -10.50 -6.98 8.55
N ALA A 81 -9.68 -8.01 8.32
CA ALA A 81 -8.29 -8.08 8.72
C ALA A 81 -7.54 -9.11 7.85
N ASP A 82 -6.27 -9.34 8.19
CA ASP A 82 -5.37 -10.33 7.58
C ASP A 82 -5.15 -10.12 6.08
N VAL A 83 -5.09 -8.86 5.67
CA VAL A 83 -4.86 -8.45 4.29
C VAL A 83 -3.85 -7.31 4.17
N THR A 84 -3.24 -7.22 2.99
CA THR A 84 -2.36 -6.12 2.59
C THR A 84 -2.86 -5.53 1.28
N VAL A 85 -3.11 -4.22 1.28
CA VAL A 85 -3.30 -3.44 0.06
C VAL A 85 -1.97 -2.83 -0.37
N ALA A 86 -1.72 -2.82 -1.68
CA ALA A 86 -0.59 -2.14 -2.28
C ALA A 86 -0.98 -1.43 -3.57
N ALA A 87 -0.24 -0.37 -3.89
CA ALA A 87 -0.31 0.36 -5.15
C ALA A 87 1.00 1.13 -5.36
N ARG A 88 1.32 1.44 -6.62
CA ARG A 88 2.22 2.55 -6.94
C ARG A 88 1.42 3.77 -7.36
N ILE A 89 1.84 4.94 -6.90
CA ILE A 89 1.14 6.21 -7.11
C ILE A 89 2.13 7.28 -7.55
N HIS A 90 1.82 7.98 -8.64
CA HIS A 90 2.61 9.09 -9.18
C HIS A 90 1.85 10.39 -9.02
N GLY A 91 2.56 11.43 -8.61
CA GLY A 91 2.04 12.78 -8.52
C GLY A 91 3.16 13.80 -8.65
N THR A 92 2.81 15.03 -9.01
CA THR A 92 3.77 16.13 -9.16
C THR A 92 3.41 17.31 -8.26
N GLY A 93 4.42 17.92 -7.64
CA GLY A 93 4.29 19.22 -6.99
C GLY A 93 4.31 20.36 -8.01
N LYS A 94 3.67 21.48 -7.68
CA LYS A 94 3.69 22.71 -8.48
C LYS A 94 3.93 23.92 -7.59
N GLY A 95 5.17 24.42 -7.59
CA GLY A 95 5.60 25.48 -6.68
C GLY A 95 5.49 25.01 -5.22
N ARG A 96 4.67 25.69 -4.41
CA ARG A 96 4.41 25.33 -3.00
C ARG A 96 3.22 24.40 -2.79
N ARG A 97 2.55 23.97 -3.86
CA ARG A 97 1.39 23.08 -3.80
C ARG A 97 1.81 21.65 -4.09
N PHE A 98 1.29 20.71 -3.33
CA PHE A 98 1.65 19.29 -3.40
C PHE A 98 0.39 18.43 -3.37
N PRO A 99 0.35 17.31 -4.10
CA PRO A 99 -0.73 16.36 -4.00
C PRO A 99 -0.68 15.63 -2.66
N VAL A 100 -1.80 15.06 -2.22
CA VAL A 100 -1.86 14.03 -1.17
C VAL A 100 -2.45 12.78 -1.79
N PHE A 101 -1.89 11.61 -1.52
CA PHE A 101 -2.39 10.38 -2.10
C PHE A 101 -2.09 9.17 -1.19
N GLY A 102 -2.84 8.09 -1.37
CA GLY A 102 -2.72 6.97 -0.45
C GLY A 102 -3.48 5.72 -0.86
N VAL A 103 -3.34 4.69 -0.02
CA VAL A 103 -4.08 3.43 -0.05
C VAL A 103 -4.85 3.25 1.26
N GLY A 104 -5.94 2.49 1.24
CA GLY A 104 -6.74 2.23 2.43
C GLY A 104 -7.37 0.84 2.49
N LEU A 105 -7.77 0.44 3.70
CA LEU A 105 -8.44 -0.81 4.03
C LEU A 105 -9.64 -0.54 4.95
N ASN A 106 -10.59 -1.48 5.00
CA ASN A 106 -11.85 -1.37 5.74
C ASN A 106 -12.81 -0.25 5.26
N GLY A 107 -12.80 0.06 3.96
CA GLY A 107 -13.76 0.99 3.35
C GLY A 107 -13.48 2.47 3.65
N VAL A 108 -14.48 3.33 3.43
CA VAL A 108 -14.35 4.80 3.46
C VAL A 108 -13.94 5.33 4.85
N GLY A 109 -14.54 4.82 5.92
CA GLY A 109 -14.19 5.18 7.30
C GLY A 109 -13.04 4.35 7.90
N GLY A 110 -12.37 3.54 7.08
CA GLY A 110 -11.33 2.61 7.52
C GLY A 110 -9.96 3.28 7.67
N TYR A 111 -8.92 2.45 7.64
CA TYR A 111 -7.54 2.92 7.72
C TYR A 111 -7.06 3.45 6.38
N ARG A 112 -6.35 4.58 6.39
CA ARG A 112 -5.77 5.20 5.20
C ARG A 112 -4.31 5.56 5.45
N LEU A 113 -3.42 4.96 4.67
CA LEU A 113 -2.00 5.32 4.61
C LEU A 113 -1.82 6.34 3.50
N GLN A 114 -1.42 7.57 3.83
CA GLN A 114 -1.25 8.64 2.85
C GLN A 114 0.13 9.29 2.90
N VAL A 115 0.67 9.59 1.72
CA VAL A 115 1.84 10.43 1.55
C VAL A 115 1.39 11.88 1.52
N ALA A 116 1.94 12.71 2.41
CA ALA A 116 1.64 14.13 2.53
C ALA A 116 2.92 14.97 2.31
N PRO A 117 3.32 15.22 1.04
CA PRO A 117 4.60 15.87 0.73
C PRO A 117 4.73 17.29 1.28
N ALA A 118 3.64 18.05 1.34
CA ALA A 118 3.65 19.38 1.96
C ALA A 118 4.07 19.35 3.43
N LYS A 119 3.71 18.28 4.14
CA LYS A 119 4.09 18.02 5.54
C LYS A 119 5.44 17.29 5.66
N LYS A 120 5.92 16.67 4.58
CA LYS A 120 7.05 15.72 4.56
C LYS A 120 6.81 14.47 5.43
N MET A 121 5.55 14.01 5.45
CA MET A 121 5.12 12.90 6.31
C MET A 121 4.45 11.79 5.51
N LEU A 122 4.56 10.58 6.04
CA LEU A 122 3.67 9.45 5.81
C LEU A 122 2.70 9.40 7.00
N ASP A 123 1.42 9.55 6.74
CA ASP A 123 0.38 9.57 7.77
C ASP A 123 -0.47 8.31 7.70
N LEU A 124 -0.87 7.79 8.86
CA LEU A 124 -1.93 6.79 9.02
C LEU A 124 -3.14 7.45 9.68
N TYR A 125 -4.27 7.38 9.00
CA TYR A 125 -5.57 7.80 9.50
C TYR A 125 -6.49 6.61 9.74
N LYS A 126 -7.49 6.76 10.62
CA LYS A 126 -8.71 5.94 10.69
C LYS A 126 -9.91 6.88 10.57
N GLY A 127 -10.63 6.85 9.46
CA GLY A 127 -11.51 7.95 9.07
C GLY A 127 -10.72 9.26 9.00
N GLU A 128 -11.13 10.27 9.79
CA GLU A 128 -10.45 11.57 9.88
C GLU A 128 -9.43 11.65 11.04
N ASP A 129 -9.36 10.63 11.90
CA ASP A 129 -8.43 10.62 13.04
C ASP A 129 -7.02 10.26 12.59
N LEU A 130 -6.06 11.17 12.76
CA LEU A 130 -4.64 10.87 12.61
C LEU A 130 -4.18 9.93 13.75
N LYS A 131 -3.68 8.74 13.42
CA LYS A 131 -3.19 7.75 14.38
C LYS A 131 -1.67 7.77 14.52
N VAL A 132 -0.95 7.84 13.39
CA VAL A 132 0.52 7.85 13.35
C VAL A 132 0.98 8.76 12.22
N SER A 133 2.06 9.50 12.43
CA SER A 133 2.70 10.33 11.39
C SER A 133 4.21 10.19 11.53
N VAL A 134 4.88 9.78 10.46
CA VAL A 134 6.35 9.60 10.43
C VAL A 134 6.98 10.35 9.27
N PRO A 135 8.23 10.83 9.40
CA PRO A 135 8.91 11.51 8.29
C PRO A 135 9.02 10.62 7.05
N LEU A 136 8.77 11.21 5.88
CA LEU A 136 8.99 10.58 4.58
C LEU A 136 9.62 11.58 3.62
N ALA A 137 10.79 11.23 3.08
CA ALA A 137 11.35 11.95 1.94
C ALA A 137 10.59 11.53 0.68
N TRP A 138 10.01 12.51 -0.02
CA TRP A 138 9.25 12.31 -1.24
C TRP A 138 9.79 13.18 -2.37
N GLU A 139 9.84 12.63 -3.58
CA GLU A 139 10.31 13.33 -4.77
C GLU A 139 9.18 13.48 -5.78
N SER A 140 9.01 14.71 -6.27
CA SER A 140 7.96 15.03 -7.24
C SER A 140 8.21 14.35 -8.58
N GLY A 141 7.14 13.79 -9.16
CA GLY A 141 7.19 13.20 -10.49
C GLY A 141 7.84 11.81 -10.54
N LYS A 142 8.04 11.18 -9.38
CA LYS A 142 8.42 9.77 -9.28
C LYS A 142 7.26 8.92 -8.76
N TRP A 143 7.21 7.68 -9.22
CA TRP A 143 6.28 6.69 -8.67
C TRP A 143 6.65 6.41 -7.21
N THR A 144 5.62 6.30 -6.38
CA THR A 144 5.73 6.02 -4.95
C THR A 144 5.00 4.72 -4.68
N HIS A 145 5.69 3.72 -4.17
CA HIS A 145 5.08 2.47 -3.73
C HIS A 145 4.51 2.66 -2.33
N LEU A 146 3.30 2.15 -2.09
CA LEU A 146 2.69 2.09 -0.77
C LEU A 146 2.23 0.67 -0.46
N ARG A 147 2.40 0.25 0.80
CA ARG A 147 1.80 -0.96 1.37
C ARG A 147 1.16 -0.64 2.71
N LEU A 148 -0.07 -1.06 2.90
CA LEU A 148 -0.80 -1.01 4.18
C LEU A 148 -1.34 -2.42 4.49
N SER A 149 -1.01 -2.94 5.67
CA SER A 149 -1.44 -4.26 6.13
C SER A 149 -2.20 -4.14 7.44
N ILE A 150 -3.33 -4.86 7.53
CA ILE A 150 -4.09 -5.05 8.76
C ILE A 150 -4.02 -6.53 9.11
N ARG A 151 -3.69 -6.83 10.37
CA ARG A 151 -3.50 -8.20 10.85
C ARG A 151 -4.26 -8.39 12.15
N SER A 152 -4.90 -9.53 12.30
CA SER A 152 -5.54 -9.93 13.56
C SER A 152 -4.47 -10.21 14.62
N LEU A 153 -4.69 -9.72 15.84
CA LEU A 153 -3.88 -10.05 16.99
C LEU A 153 -4.55 -11.15 17.81
N ASN A 154 -3.76 -11.98 18.50
CA ASN A 154 -4.28 -13.01 19.40
C ASN A 154 -5.16 -12.44 20.54
N SER A 155 -5.01 -11.16 20.85
CA SER A 155 -5.85 -10.43 21.82
C SER A 155 -7.26 -10.13 21.32
N GLY A 156 -7.56 -10.38 20.03
CA GLY A 156 -8.82 -9.98 19.38
C GLY A 156 -8.78 -8.58 18.74
N GLY A 157 -7.68 -7.84 18.94
CA GLY A 157 -7.44 -6.53 18.30
C GLY A 157 -6.75 -6.64 16.94
N LEU A 158 -6.24 -5.51 16.45
CA LEU A 158 -5.57 -5.41 15.15
C LEU A 158 -4.16 -4.81 15.28
N ALA A 159 -3.25 -5.27 14.43
CA ALA A 159 -2.03 -4.55 14.10
C ALA A 159 -2.16 -3.95 12.69
N VAL A 160 -1.96 -2.64 12.60
CA VAL A 160 -1.99 -1.86 11.36
C VAL A 160 -0.59 -1.34 11.08
N VAL A 161 0.00 -1.81 9.99
CA VAL A 161 1.37 -1.46 9.62
C VAL A 161 1.42 -0.93 8.20
N GLY A 162 2.27 0.08 7.96
CA GLY A 162 2.35 0.76 6.68
C GLY A 162 3.76 1.20 6.33
N LYS A 163 4.05 1.25 5.04
CA LYS A 163 5.31 1.76 4.51
C LYS A 163 5.14 2.32 3.11
N ALA A 164 6.03 3.23 2.76
CA ALA A 164 6.10 3.81 1.43
C ALA A 164 7.56 4.03 1.03
N TRP A 165 7.86 3.93 -0.26
CA TRP A 165 9.19 4.18 -0.82
C TRP A 165 9.10 4.69 -2.26
N GLN A 166 10.10 5.44 -2.71
CA GLN A 166 10.17 5.93 -4.09
C GLN A 166 10.65 4.82 -5.02
N GLU A 167 10.16 4.84 -6.26
CA GLU A 167 10.68 4.03 -7.37
C GLU A 167 12.21 4.15 -7.47
N GLY A 168 12.87 3.01 -7.70
CA GLY A 168 14.33 2.91 -7.71
C GLY A 168 14.99 2.76 -6.33
N ALA A 169 14.27 2.97 -5.22
CA ALA A 169 14.73 2.58 -3.89
C ALA A 169 14.28 1.15 -3.56
N PRO A 170 15.05 0.37 -2.79
CA PRO A 170 14.61 -0.94 -2.32
C PRO A 170 13.41 -0.80 -1.38
N GLU A 171 12.50 -1.78 -1.42
CA GLU A 171 11.41 -1.87 -0.45
C GLU A 171 11.97 -1.94 0.98
N PRO A 172 11.55 -1.05 1.90
CA PRO A 172 12.00 -1.11 3.28
C PRO A 172 11.60 -2.42 3.96
N ALA A 173 12.56 -3.06 4.65
CA ALA A 173 12.28 -4.25 5.45
C ALA A 173 11.40 -3.90 6.68
N ALA A 174 11.65 -2.75 7.31
CA ALA A 174 10.90 -2.27 8.45
C ALA A 174 9.59 -1.57 8.02
N TRP A 175 8.54 -1.76 8.82
CA TRP A 175 7.30 -1.00 8.70
C TRP A 175 7.45 0.34 9.44
N ALA A 176 7.40 1.44 8.70
CA ALA A 176 7.57 2.78 9.25
C ALA A 176 6.37 3.21 10.11
N ILE A 177 5.16 2.87 9.66
CA ILE A 177 3.93 3.03 10.42
C ILE A 177 3.67 1.74 11.18
N GLN A 178 3.39 1.85 12.48
CA GLN A 178 2.95 0.75 13.34
C GLN A 178 1.90 1.30 14.31
N HIS A 179 0.72 0.68 14.32
CA HIS A 179 -0.39 1.04 15.18
C HIS A 179 -1.12 -0.23 15.62
N THR A 180 -1.63 -0.24 16.85
CA THR A 180 -2.45 -1.33 17.38
C THR A 180 -3.80 -0.80 17.82
N GLU A 181 -4.85 -1.55 17.49
CA GLU A 181 -6.23 -1.29 17.90
C GLU A 181 -6.68 -2.44 18.80
N ALA A 182 -7.39 -2.12 19.90
CA ALA A 182 -7.84 -3.15 20.83
C ALA A 182 -9.03 -3.96 20.27
N GLU A 183 -9.80 -3.34 19.37
CA GLU A 183 -11.02 -3.89 18.79
C GLU A 183 -10.85 -4.27 17.33
N ALA A 184 -11.63 -5.25 16.88
CA ALA A 184 -11.74 -5.59 15.48
C ALA A 184 -12.37 -4.44 14.68
N SER A 185 -12.08 -4.38 13.38
CA SER A 185 -12.69 -3.41 12.46
C SER A 185 -13.76 -4.09 11.59
N PRO A 186 -14.84 -3.38 11.20
CA PRO A 186 -15.79 -3.88 10.22
C PRO A 186 -15.11 -4.25 8.90
N ALA A 187 -15.65 -5.26 8.22
CA ALA A 187 -15.18 -5.62 6.89
C ALA A 187 -15.46 -4.50 5.88
N GLY A 188 -14.48 -4.19 5.05
CA GLY A 188 -14.63 -3.18 4.00
C GLY A 188 -13.62 -3.39 2.88
N ARG A 189 -13.89 -2.75 1.74
CA ARG A 189 -13.07 -2.89 0.53
C ARG A 189 -11.74 -2.15 0.68
N ALA A 190 -10.76 -2.54 -0.13
CA ALA A 190 -9.53 -1.78 -0.32
C ALA A 190 -9.81 -0.49 -1.10
N SER A 191 -8.92 0.49 -1.00
CA SER A 191 -9.11 1.79 -1.65
C SER A 191 -7.80 2.46 -2.06
N ILE A 192 -7.89 3.32 -3.08
CA ILE A 192 -6.90 4.34 -3.42
C ILE A 192 -7.53 5.72 -3.26
N TRP A 193 -6.71 6.69 -2.88
CA TRP A 193 -7.14 8.06 -2.59
C TRP A 193 -6.20 9.08 -3.22
N GLY A 194 -6.76 10.19 -3.68
CA GLY A 194 -6.00 11.31 -4.22
C GLY A 194 -6.64 12.66 -3.92
N ASN A 195 -5.81 13.63 -3.58
CA ASN A 195 -6.16 15.04 -3.51
C ASN A 195 -5.15 15.80 -4.39
N PRO A 196 -5.55 16.27 -5.58
CA PRO A 196 -4.64 16.84 -6.55
C PRO A 196 -4.35 18.33 -6.27
N PHE A 197 -4.11 18.71 -5.01
CA PHE A 197 -3.93 20.13 -4.60
C PHE A 197 -2.85 20.91 -5.37
N SER A 198 -1.89 20.21 -5.99
CA SER A 198 -0.90 20.77 -6.91
C SER A 198 -1.48 21.29 -8.23
N GLY A 199 -2.74 20.95 -8.56
CA GLY A 199 -3.37 21.25 -9.84
C GLY A 199 -2.86 20.39 -10.98
N THR A 200 -2.30 19.22 -10.68
CA THR A 200 -1.75 18.26 -11.64
C THR A 200 -2.35 16.88 -11.39
N PRO A 201 -2.48 16.02 -12.41
CA PRO A 201 -3.04 14.68 -12.23
C PRO A 201 -2.27 13.82 -11.22
N ILE A 202 -2.98 12.86 -10.63
CA ILE A 202 -2.43 11.78 -9.80
C ILE A 202 -2.72 10.46 -10.52
N ARG A 203 -1.72 9.61 -10.65
CA ARG A 203 -1.81 8.34 -11.38
C ARG A 203 -1.63 7.17 -10.42
N PHE A 204 -2.41 6.11 -10.61
CA PHE A 204 -2.46 4.93 -9.78
C PHE A 204 -2.28 3.69 -10.64
N ASP A 205 -1.45 2.77 -10.17
CA ASP A 205 -1.13 1.56 -10.91
C ASP A 205 -0.68 0.43 -9.96
N ASP A 206 -0.57 -0.78 -10.51
CA ASP A 206 -0.21 -2.01 -9.79
C ASP A 206 -1.01 -2.23 -8.50
N LEU A 207 -2.34 -2.03 -8.59
CA LEU A 207 -3.23 -2.21 -7.46
C LEU A 207 -3.28 -3.69 -7.09
N SER A 208 -3.11 -3.99 -5.81
CA SER A 208 -3.28 -5.35 -5.32
C SER A 208 -3.89 -5.41 -3.93
N LEU A 209 -4.64 -6.48 -3.70
CA LEU A 209 -5.07 -6.92 -2.39
C LEU A 209 -4.63 -8.36 -2.22
N THR A 210 -3.84 -8.62 -1.18
CA THR A 210 -3.27 -9.94 -0.89
C THR A 210 -3.56 -10.34 0.54
N PRO A 211 -3.57 -11.64 0.87
CA PRO A 211 -3.49 -12.06 2.26
C PRO A 211 -2.27 -11.44 2.94
N ALA A 212 -2.39 -11.03 4.19
CA ALA A 212 -1.26 -10.44 4.91
C ALA A 212 -0.11 -11.44 5.06
N ASP A 213 1.11 -10.94 4.90
CA ASP A 213 2.31 -11.72 5.24
C ASP A 213 2.20 -12.19 6.69
N LYS A 214 2.46 -13.47 6.92
CA LYS A 214 2.51 -14.00 8.29
C LYS A 214 3.54 -13.21 9.08
N MET A 215 3.19 -12.75 10.28
CA MET A 215 4.20 -12.25 11.21
C MET A 215 5.25 -13.35 11.37
N GLY A 216 6.51 -13.04 11.06
CA GLY A 216 7.63 -13.87 11.48
C GLY A 216 7.48 -14.10 12.98
N LYS A 217 7.58 -15.36 13.39
CA LYS A 217 7.66 -15.70 14.82
C LYS A 217 8.89 -15.08 15.44
#